data_AF-A0A8D3C2H8-F1
#
_entry.id   AF-A0A8D3C2H8-F1
#
_cell.length_a   1.000
_cell.length_b   1.000
_cell.length_c   1.000
_cell.angle_alpha   90.00
_cell.angle_beta   90.00
_cell.angle_gamma   90.00
#
_symmetry.space_group_name_H-M   'P 1'
#
loop_
_entity.id
_entity.type
_entity.pdbx_description
1 polymer ?
#
loop_
_entity_poly.entity_id
_entity_poly.type
_entity_poly.pdbx_seq_one_letter_code
_entity_poly.pdbx_strand_id
1 'polypeptide(L)'
;RETSGWVLVEALLQGGAPWGFTLQGGLEHGEPLIISKVEDGGKADALEQPLLVGDEIIVINDVEVTGYRQEAIALVKGSYKTLQLTVRRYVSPVGCCCCCCCCFP
;
A
#
# COMPACT_ATOMS: atom_id res chain seq x y z
N ARG A 1 -22.70 -8.89 -12.86
CA ARG A 1 -21.46 -9.47 -12.29
C ARG A 1 -20.77 -8.34 -11.52
N GLU A 2 -21.13 -8.20 -10.26
CA GLU A 2 -20.52 -7.21 -9.37
C GLU A 2 -19.17 -7.75 -8.92
N THR A 3 -18.08 -7.06 -9.25
CA THR A 3 -16.74 -7.42 -8.81
C THR A 3 -16.33 -6.59 -7.60
N SER A 4 -17.17 -6.56 -6.56
CA SER A 4 -16.75 -6.08 -5.24
C SER A 4 -15.78 -7.08 -4.66
N GLY A 5 -14.56 -6.64 -4.41
CA GLY A 5 -13.52 -7.55 -3.94
C GLY A 5 -12.25 -6.84 -3.51
N TRP A 6 -11.41 -7.63 -2.85
CA TRP A 6 -10.02 -7.27 -2.61
C TRP A 6 -9.24 -7.51 -3.90
N VAL A 7 -8.55 -6.48 -4.38
CA VAL A 7 -7.57 -6.64 -5.45
C VAL A 7 -6.17 -6.54 -4.85
N LEU A 8 -5.26 -7.33 -5.41
CA LEU A 8 -3.85 -7.24 -5.10
C LEU A 8 -3.21 -6.26 -6.09
N VAL A 9 -2.44 -5.33 -5.55
CA VAL A 9 -1.72 -4.29 -6.27
C VAL A 9 -0.25 -4.53 -6.02
N GLU A 10 0.48 -4.78 -7.10
CA GLU A 10 1.93 -4.99 -7.05
C GLU A 10 2.64 -3.70 -7.43
N ALA A 11 3.40 -3.17 -6.49
CA ALA A 11 4.17 -1.94 -6.63
C ALA A 11 5.66 -2.29 -6.67
N LEU A 12 6.29 -2.07 -7.84
CA LEU A 12 7.72 -2.26 -8.04
C LEU A 12 8.43 -0.92 -8.14
N LEU A 13 9.04 -0.47 -7.05
CA LEU A 13 9.82 0.76 -6.99
C LEU A 13 11.27 0.48 -7.37
N GLN A 14 11.80 1.27 -8.29
CA GLN A 14 13.19 1.15 -8.76
C GLN A 14 13.99 2.44 -8.54
N GLY A 15 15.29 2.29 -8.33
CA GLY A 15 16.25 3.39 -8.21
C GLY A 15 16.58 3.79 -6.77
N GLY A 16 16.35 2.91 -5.79
CA GLY A 16 16.79 3.05 -4.41
C GLY A 16 16.03 4.05 -3.54
N ALA A 17 16.26 3.95 -2.23
CA ALA A 17 15.68 4.80 -1.20
C ALA A 17 16.16 6.27 -1.31
N PRO A 18 15.33 7.26 -0.92
CA PRO A 18 14.00 7.14 -0.33
C PRO A 18 12.92 6.73 -1.33
N TRP A 19 12.04 5.85 -0.88
CA TRP A 19 10.97 5.29 -1.70
C TRP A 19 9.74 6.19 -1.84
N GLY A 20 9.58 7.15 -0.92
CA GLY A 20 8.46 8.10 -0.94
C GLY A 20 7.16 7.55 -0.35
N PHE A 21 7.22 6.66 0.64
CA PHE A 21 6.03 6.23 1.38
C PHE A 21 6.37 5.90 2.85
N THR A 22 5.33 5.84 3.69
CA THR A 22 5.43 5.53 5.13
C THR A 22 4.42 4.47 5.53
N LEU A 23 4.89 3.51 6.33
CA LEU A 23 4.11 2.42 6.89
C LEU A 23 3.68 2.68 8.33
N GLN A 24 2.46 2.29 8.65
CA GLN A 24 1.87 2.39 9.98
C GLN A 24 1.15 1.09 10.34
N GLY A 25 0.90 0.92 11.64
CA GLY A 25 0.26 -0.26 12.21
C GLY A 25 1.30 -1.32 12.56
N GLY A 26 0.88 -2.58 12.53
CA GLY A 26 1.70 -3.72 12.87
C GLY A 26 0.98 -4.64 13.86
N LEU A 27 1.12 -5.94 13.66
CA LEU A 27 0.58 -6.98 14.53
C LEU A 27 1.09 -6.80 15.98
N GLU A 28 2.29 -6.24 16.14
CA GLU A 28 2.85 -5.82 17.44
C GLU A 28 1.99 -4.79 18.19
N HIS A 29 1.25 -3.94 17.45
CA HIS A 29 0.33 -2.93 17.98
C HIS A 29 -1.14 -3.35 17.93
N GLY A 30 -1.45 -4.52 17.34
CA GLY A 30 -2.83 -4.94 17.08
C GLY A 30 -3.50 -4.19 15.92
N GLU A 31 -2.72 -3.53 15.07
CA GLU A 31 -3.21 -2.82 13.88
C GLU A 31 -2.70 -3.51 12.60
N PRO A 32 -3.47 -3.56 11.50
CA PRO A 32 -2.97 -4.07 10.23
C PRO A 32 -1.84 -3.19 9.70
N LEU A 33 -0.89 -3.81 8.98
CA LEU A 33 0.22 -3.09 8.37
C LEU A 33 -0.27 -2.36 7.11
N ILE A 34 -0.47 -1.05 7.22
CA ILE A 34 -1.01 -0.22 6.14
C ILE A 34 -0.06 0.90 5.75
N ILE A 35 -0.24 1.41 4.54
CA ILE A 35 0.40 2.64 4.09
C ILE A 35 -0.33 3.82 4.73
N SER A 36 0.38 4.60 5.54
CA SER A 36 -0.18 5.79 6.21
C SER A 36 0.07 7.07 5.43
N LYS A 37 1.17 7.11 4.65
CA LYS A 37 1.51 8.27 3.84
C LYS A 37 2.24 7.86 2.58
N VAL A 38 1.96 8.55 1.48
CA VAL A 38 2.70 8.48 0.23
C VAL A 38 3.13 9.89 -0.12
N GLU A 39 4.35 10.07 -0.60
CA GLU A 39 4.82 11.35 -1.13
C GLU A 39 4.32 11.52 -2.56
N ASP A 40 3.51 12.55 -2.79
CA ASP A 40 3.03 12.95 -4.12
C ASP A 40 4.21 13.27 -5.05
N GLY A 41 4.25 12.64 -6.23
CA GLY A 41 5.40 12.73 -7.14
C GLY A 41 6.64 11.95 -6.68
N GLY A 42 6.54 11.19 -5.59
CA GLY A 42 7.54 10.23 -5.16
C GLY A 42 7.54 8.97 -6.04
N LYS A 43 8.53 8.10 -5.85
CA LYS A 43 8.62 6.84 -6.62
C LYS A 43 7.41 5.94 -6.43
N ALA A 44 6.81 5.97 -5.24
CA ALA A 44 5.61 5.21 -4.88
C ALA A 44 4.34 5.68 -5.62
N ASP A 45 4.27 6.96 -5.98
CA ASP A 45 3.16 7.57 -6.71
C ASP A 45 3.39 7.53 -8.23
N ALA A 46 4.65 7.63 -8.67
CA ALA A 46 5.02 7.60 -10.09
C ALA A 46 4.98 6.21 -10.75
N LEU A 47 4.53 5.17 -10.05
CA LEU A 47 4.40 3.81 -10.61
C LEU A 47 3.18 3.69 -11.53
N GLU A 48 3.18 2.65 -12.37
CA GLU A 48 1.99 2.23 -13.12
C GLU A 48 0.81 1.92 -12.18
N GLN A 49 1.12 1.37 -11.00
CA GLN A 49 0.17 1.16 -9.91
C GLN A 49 0.65 1.92 -8.68
N PRO A 50 0.14 3.15 -8.45
CA PRO A 50 0.54 3.95 -7.31
C PRO A 50 0.08 3.30 -6.01
N LEU A 51 0.94 3.36 -5.02
CA LEU A 51 0.57 3.02 -3.65
C LEU A 51 -0.35 4.10 -3.10
N LEU A 52 -1.39 3.70 -2.38
CA LEU A 52 -2.35 4.61 -1.78
C LEU A 52 -2.42 4.41 -0.28
N VAL A 53 -2.75 5.50 0.40
CA VAL A 53 -2.95 5.48 1.85
C VAL A 53 -4.16 4.59 2.17
N GLY A 54 -3.96 3.67 3.12
CA GLY A 54 -4.95 2.67 3.51
C GLY A 54 -4.79 1.31 2.82
N ASP A 55 -3.86 1.17 1.87
CA ASP A 55 -3.53 -0.13 1.30
C ASP A 55 -2.79 -0.99 2.33
N GLU A 56 -3.19 -2.26 2.45
CA GLU A 56 -2.61 -3.19 3.43
C GLU A 56 -1.53 -4.05 2.79
N ILE A 57 -0.36 -4.11 3.42
CA ILE A 57 0.80 -4.77 2.86
C ILE A 57 0.82 -6.24 3.26
N ILE A 58 0.94 -7.07 2.24
CA ILE A 58 0.97 -8.53 2.35
C ILE A 58 2.39 -9.06 2.10
N VAL A 59 3.10 -8.48 1.13
CA VAL A 59 4.44 -8.93 0.73
C VAL A 59 5.36 -7.73 0.55
N ILE A 60 6.61 -7.84 1.01
CA ILE A 60 7.66 -6.84 0.83
C ILE A 60 8.93 -7.53 0.33
N ASN A 61 9.42 -7.10 -0.81
CA ASN A 61 10.64 -7.60 -1.45
C ASN A 61 10.65 -9.12 -1.60
N ASP A 62 9.52 -9.68 -2.08
CA ASP A 62 9.28 -11.12 -2.21
C ASP A 62 9.16 -11.89 -0.88
N VAL A 63 9.13 -11.18 0.25
CA VAL A 63 8.96 -11.75 1.60
C VAL A 63 7.55 -11.46 2.10
N GLU A 64 6.78 -12.52 2.37
CA GLU A 64 5.48 -12.40 3.04
C GLU A 64 5.69 -11.88 4.45
N VAL A 65 5.17 -10.68 4.73
CA VAL A 65 5.27 -10.08 6.05
C VAL A 65 4.21 -10.71 6.95
N THR A 66 4.64 -11.15 8.13
CA THR A 66 3.75 -11.74 9.14
C THR A 66 2.83 -10.72 9.81
N GLY A 67 2.95 -9.44 9.42
CA GLY A 67 2.25 -8.31 9.98
C GLY A 67 3.09 -7.46 10.93
N TYR A 68 4.34 -7.82 11.23
CA TYR A 68 5.22 -6.97 12.05
C TYR A 68 5.68 -5.71 11.31
N ARG A 69 5.61 -4.55 11.98
CA ARG A 69 6.02 -3.27 11.40
C ARG A 69 7.53 -3.18 11.28
N GLN A 70 8.24 -3.64 12.30
CA GLN A 70 9.70 -3.60 12.29
C GLN A 70 10.31 -4.41 11.15
N GLU A 71 9.77 -5.62 10.91
CA GLU A 71 10.15 -6.48 9.79
C GLU A 71 9.92 -5.78 8.46
N ALA A 72 8.73 -5.21 8.29
CA ALA A 72 8.39 -4.48 7.08
C ALA A 72 9.31 -3.29 6.82
N ILE A 73 9.57 -2.47 7.84
CA ILE A 73 10.48 -1.32 7.76
C ILE A 73 11.90 -1.78 7.43
N ALA A 74 12.36 -2.87 8.04
CA ALA A 74 13.69 -3.41 7.79
C ALA A 74 13.86 -3.88 6.34
N LEU A 75 12.86 -4.56 5.77
CA LEU A 75 12.86 -5.00 4.37
C LEU A 75 12.81 -3.82 3.39
N VAL A 76 11.98 -2.81 3.68
CA VAL A 76 11.88 -1.58 2.88
C VAL A 76 13.20 -0.80 2.90
N LYS A 77 13.80 -0.62 4.09
CA LYS A 77 15.08 0.11 4.25
C LYS A 77 16.28 -0.70 3.76
N GLY A 78 16.22 -2.03 3.86
CA GLY A 78 17.23 -2.94 3.34
C GLY A 78 17.20 -3.09 1.82
N SER A 79 16.13 -2.60 1.17
CA SER A 79 16.06 -2.51 -0.27
C SER A 79 16.85 -1.28 -0.75
N TYR A 80 17.96 -1.52 -1.44
CA TYR A 80 18.85 -0.46 -1.93
C TYR A 80 18.66 -0.12 -3.41
N LYS A 81 18.22 -1.09 -4.22
CA LYS A 81 18.12 -0.94 -5.69
C LYS A 81 16.68 -1.00 -6.18
N THR A 82 15.94 -1.97 -5.68
CA THR A 82 14.57 -2.27 -6.06
C THR A 82 13.79 -2.67 -4.83
N LEU A 83 12.56 -2.19 -4.71
CA LEU A 83 11.63 -2.53 -3.66
C LEU A 83 10.32 -2.99 -4.30
N GLN A 84 9.99 -4.25 -4.08
CA GLN A 84 8.71 -4.80 -4.49
C GLN A 84 7.76 -4.80 -3.29
N LEU A 85 6.51 -4.42 -3.49
CA LEU A 85 5.48 -4.43 -2.46
C LEU A 85 4.22 -5.00 -3.08
N THR A 86 3.55 -5.88 -2.36
CA THR A 86 2.23 -6.37 -2.75
C THR A 86 1.26 -5.95 -1.68
N VAL A 87 0.30 -5.11 -2.07
CA VAL A 87 -0.72 -4.58 -1.18
C VAL A 87 -2.09 -5.07 -1.59
N ARG A 88 -2.99 -5.20 -0.64
CA ARG A 88 -4.41 -5.47 -0.91
C ARG A 88 -5.21 -4.20 -0.70
N ARG A 89 -6.11 -3.93 -1.63
CA ARG A 89 -7.06 -2.83 -1.53
C ARG A 89 -8.46 -3.26 -1.90
N TYR A 90 -9.44 -2.74 -1.17
CA TYR A 90 -10.83 -3.03 -1.43
C TYR A 90 -11.34 -2.14 -2.57
N VAL A 91 -11.75 -2.76 -3.67
CA VAL A 91 -12.35 -2.07 -4.81
C VAL A 91 -13.84 -2.32 -4.76
N SER A 92 -14.59 -1.29 -4.37
CA SER A 92 -16.04 -1.30 -4.49
C SER A 92 -16.43 -1.01 -5.95
N PRO A 93 -17.40 -1.73 -6.53
CA PRO A 93 -17.86 -1.51 -7.90
C PRO A 93 -18.66 -0.21 -8.06
N VAL A 94 -18.78 0.61 -7.01
CA VAL A 94 -19.31 1.96 -7.12
C VAL A 94 -18.20 2.88 -7.60
N GLY A 95 -18.34 3.36 -8.84
CA GLY A 95 -17.60 4.52 -9.32
C GLY A 95 -17.95 5.75 -8.50
N CYS A 96 -17.43 5.85 -7.29
CA CYS A 96 -17.36 7.09 -6.54
C CYS A 96 -15.92 7.58 -6.58
N CYS A 97 -15.54 8.15 -7.73
CA CYS A 97 -14.83 9.43 -7.67
C CYS A 97 -15.62 10.33 -6.69
N CYS A 98 -14.92 11.08 -5.85
CA CYS A 98 -15.44 11.87 -4.73
C CYS A 98 -16.51 12.95 -5.04
N CYS A 99 -17.59 12.66 -5.75
CA CYS A 99 -18.65 13.62 -6.07
C CYS A 99 -20.03 12.97 -5.94
N CYS A 100 -20.59 12.96 -4.73
CA CYS A 100 -22.03 13.00 -4.40
C CYS A 100 -22.15 12.83 -2.88
N CYS A 101 -22.24 13.91 -2.08
CA CYS A 101 -23.51 14.58 -1.86
C CYS A 101 -24.69 13.79 -2.44
N CYS A 102 -25.18 12.77 -1.73
CA CYS A 102 -26.57 12.25 -1.74
C CYS A 102 -26.60 10.85 -1.10
N CYS A 103 -26.94 10.76 0.18
CA CYS A 103 -28.12 9.98 0.62
C CYS A 103 -28.29 10.13 2.13
N PHE A 104 -29.22 11.03 2.44
CA PHE A 104 -29.94 11.19 3.70
C PHE A 104 -30.72 9.89 4.04
N PRO A 105 -31.14 9.70 5.31
CA PRO A 105 -32.38 10.34 5.77
C PRO A 105 -32.23 11.25 7.00
#